data_AF-A0A3B9YTN1-F1
#
_entry.id   AF-A0A3B9YTN1-F1
#
_cell.length_a   1.000
_cell.length_b   1.000
_cell.length_c   1.000
_cell.angle_alpha   90.00
_cell.angle_beta   90.00
_cell.angle_gamma   90.00
#
_symmetry.space_group_name_H-M   'P 1'
#
loop_
_entity.id
_entity.type
_entity.pdbx_description
1 polymer ?
#
loop_
_entity_poly.entity_id
_entity_poly.type
_entity_poly.pdbx_seq_one_letter_code
_entity_poly.pdbx_strand_id
1 'polypeptide(L)'
;MAVIQKAPPSDAAEPSKDALADAIEAIAARADRGAFAVVFRYFAPRVKGYVLKLGASQAEAEEVTQDAMLSVWRKAAQFDRKQASASTWVFTIARNRRIDIIRRERRPAFDPNDPFFVPEGNDAADAPLNASYRQ
;
A
#
# COMPACT_ATOMS: atom_id res chain seq x y z
N MET A 1 -14.79 -27.06 2.48
CA MET A 1 -13.45 -27.69 2.46
C MET A 1 -12.46 -26.68 1.87
N ALA A 2 -11.72 -25.95 2.69
CA ALA A 2 -10.67 -25.04 2.22
C ALA A 2 -9.37 -25.84 2.12
N VAL A 3 -8.95 -26.13 0.89
CA VAL A 3 -7.64 -26.70 0.61
C VAL A 3 -6.61 -25.63 0.93
N ILE A 4 -6.07 -25.66 2.14
CA ILE A 4 -4.82 -24.98 2.47
C ILE A 4 -3.77 -25.63 1.56
N GLN A 5 -3.44 -24.95 0.45
CA GLN A 5 -2.30 -25.36 -0.37
C GLN A 5 -1.07 -25.35 0.54
N LYS A 6 -0.62 -26.57 0.87
CA LYS A 6 0.69 -26.83 1.44
C LYS A 6 1.72 -26.26 0.46
N ALA A 7 2.47 -25.26 0.91
CA ALA A 7 3.65 -24.78 0.20
C ALA A 7 4.52 -25.99 -0.20
N PRO A 8 5.16 -25.97 -1.38
CA PRO A 8 6.02 -27.08 -1.80
C PRO A 8 7.05 -27.41 -0.71
N PRO A 9 7.46 -28.68 -0.56
CA PRO A 9 8.40 -29.09 0.48
C PRO A 9 9.71 -28.31 0.32
N SER A 10 9.97 -27.40 1.25
CA SER A 10 11.20 -26.61 1.30
C SER A 10 12.28 -27.47 1.95
N ASP A 11 12.96 -28.29 1.15
CA ASP A 11 14.25 -28.90 1.54
C ASP A 11 15.39 -27.86 1.60
N ALA A 12 15.10 -26.58 1.31
CA ALA A 12 15.94 -25.47 1.73
C ALA A 12 15.56 -25.09 3.17
N ALA A 13 16.50 -25.23 4.11
CA ALA A 13 16.34 -24.73 5.48
C ALA A 13 15.81 -23.29 5.47
N GLU A 14 14.83 -22.98 6.33
CA GLU A 14 14.34 -21.60 6.44
C GLU A 14 15.51 -20.67 6.75
N PRO A 15 15.63 -19.52 6.05
CA PRO A 15 16.70 -18.57 6.33
C PRO A 15 16.57 -18.09 7.76
N SER A 16 17.70 -18.05 8.48
CA SER A 16 17.74 -17.50 9.83
C SER A 16 17.35 -16.02 9.85
N LYS A 17 17.00 -15.50 11.03
CA LYS A 17 16.71 -14.07 11.20
C LYS A 17 17.89 -13.18 10.75
N ASP A 18 19.10 -13.61 11.06
CA ASP A 18 20.32 -12.89 10.68
C ASP A 18 20.54 -12.95 9.16
N ALA A 19 20.32 -14.10 8.53
CA ALA A 19 20.42 -14.23 7.08
C ALA A 19 19.43 -13.32 6.34
N LEU A 20 18.22 -13.12 6.90
CA LEU A 20 17.23 -12.19 6.34
C LEU A 20 17.67 -10.73 6.53
N ALA A 21 18.27 -10.38 7.67
CA ALA A 21 18.81 -9.04 7.90
C ALA A 21 19.99 -8.74 6.98
N ASP A 22 20.94 -9.68 6.86
CA ASP A 22 22.09 -9.60 5.96
C ASP A 22 21.64 -9.44 4.50
N ALA A 23 20.59 -10.14 4.09
CA ALA A 23 20.04 -10.00 2.75
C ALA A 23 19.46 -8.59 2.52
N ILE A 24 18.75 -8.01 3.48
CA ILE A 24 18.23 -6.64 3.34
C ILE A 24 19.37 -5.62 3.26
N GLU A 25 20.42 -5.78 4.06
CA GLU A 25 21.59 -4.89 4.01
C GLU A 25 22.39 -5.05 2.71
N ALA A 26 22.47 -6.25 2.14
CA ALA A 26 23.04 -6.47 0.82
C ALA A 26 22.25 -5.75 -0.29
N ILE A 27 20.91 -5.72 -0.20
CA ILE A 27 20.07 -4.93 -1.11
C ILE A 27 20.40 -3.44 -0.95
N ALA A 28 20.51 -2.95 0.29
CA ALA A 28 20.81 -1.56 0.58
C ALA A 28 22.18 -1.12 0.03
N ALA A 29 23.21 -1.95 0.20
CA ALA A 29 24.58 -1.59 -0.14
C ALA A 29 24.86 -1.63 -1.65
N ARG A 30 24.26 -2.57 -2.39
CA ARG A 30 24.65 -2.85 -3.77
C ARG A 30 23.52 -3.25 -4.72
N ALA A 31 22.26 -3.04 -4.32
CA ALA A 31 21.10 -3.49 -5.08
C ALA A 31 21.19 -4.99 -5.46
N ASP A 32 21.57 -5.82 -4.49
CA ASP A 32 21.79 -7.25 -4.70
C ASP A 32 20.48 -7.98 -5.05
N ARG A 33 20.34 -8.36 -6.32
CA ARG A 33 19.15 -9.10 -6.82
C ARG A 33 19.04 -10.50 -6.21
N GLY A 34 20.16 -11.15 -5.91
CA GLY A 34 20.18 -12.47 -5.29
C GLY A 34 19.67 -12.41 -3.86
N ALA A 35 20.13 -11.42 -3.10
CA ALA A 35 19.65 -11.15 -1.75
C ALA A 35 18.15 -10.77 -1.75
N PHE A 36 17.71 -9.95 -2.71
CA PHE A 36 16.29 -9.66 -2.88
C PHE A 36 15.48 -10.91 -3.18
N ALA A 37 15.99 -11.85 -3.99
CA ALA A 37 15.30 -13.10 -4.25
C ALA A 37 15.12 -13.96 -2.99
N VAL A 38 16.08 -13.94 -2.05
CA VAL A 38 15.95 -14.60 -0.73
C VAL A 38 14.83 -13.95 0.08
N VAL A 39 14.86 -12.62 0.22
CA VAL A 39 13.85 -11.84 0.95
C VAL A 39 12.46 -12.06 0.34
N PHE A 40 12.36 -11.99 -0.99
CA PHE A 40 11.10 -12.17 -1.73
C PHE A 40 10.52 -13.56 -1.52
N ARG A 41 11.29 -14.62 -1.74
CA ARG A 41 10.83 -16.02 -1.54
C ARG A 41 10.34 -16.27 -0.12
N TYR A 42 10.99 -15.67 0.87
CA TYR A 42 10.60 -15.82 2.26
C TYR A 42 9.35 -15.01 2.61
N PHE A 43 9.35 -13.70 2.32
CA PHE A 43 8.32 -12.79 2.81
C PHE A 43 7.09 -12.67 1.92
N ALA A 44 7.20 -12.76 0.60
CA ALA A 44 6.04 -12.58 -0.30
C ALA A 44 4.85 -13.49 0.04
N PRO A 45 5.00 -14.83 0.18
CA PRO A 45 3.87 -15.69 0.55
C PRO A 45 3.33 -15.39 1.96
N ARG A 46 4.21 -14.99 2.90
CA ARG A 46 3.84 -14.66 4.29
C ARG A 46 3.07 -13.34 4.38
N VAL A 47 3.48 -12.34 3.60
CA VAL A 47 2.77 -11.05 3.48
C VAL A 47 1.41 -11.27 2.83
N LYS A 48 1.31 -12.01 1.72
CA LYS A 48 0.03 -12.34 1.09
C LYS A 48 -0.91 -13.02 2.08
N GLY A 49 -0.45 -14.07 2.76
CA GLY A 49 -1.24 -14.77 3.78
C GLY A 49 -1.65 -13.89 4.96
N TYR A 50 -0.79 -12.98 5.42
CA TYR A 50 -1.10 -12.02 6.45
C TYR A 50 -2.20 -11.03 6.01
N VAL A 51 -2.09 -10.47 4.82
CA VAL A 51 -3.05 -9.47 4.30
C VAL A 51 -4.42 -10.12 4.05
N LEU A 52 -4.46 -11.36 3.54
CA LEU A 52 -5.69 -12.15 3.42
C LEU A 52 -6.36 -12.37 4.79
N LYS A 53 -5.59 -12.69 5.84
CA LYS A 53 -6.12 -12.85 7.20
C LYS A 53 -6.70 -11.56 7.78
N LEU A 54 -6.30 -10.41 7.25
CA LEU A 54 -6.87 -9.12 7.63
C LEU A 54 -8.19 -8.79 6.89
N GLY A 55 -8.66 -9.68 6.01
CA GLY A 55 -9.94 -9.53 5.29
C GLY A 55 -9.82 -8.89 3.91
N ALA A 56 -8.62 -8.81 3.34
CA ALA A 56 -8.44 -8.33 1.97
C ALA A 56 -8.91 -9.37 0.94
N SER A 57 -9.30 -8.92 -0.25
CA SER A 57 -9.53 -9.80 -1.39
C SER A 57 -8.23 -10.44 -1.90
N GLN A 58 -8.32 -11.47 -2.74
CA GLN A 58 -7.13 -12.10 -3.34
C GLN A 58 -6.32 -11.11 -4.20
N ALA A 59 -7.02 -10.26 -4.96
CA ALA A 59 -6.41 -9.24 -5.80
C ALA A 59 -5.69 -8.17 -4.96
N GLU A 60 -6.36 -7.63 -3.93
CA GLU A 60 -5.75 -6.67 -3.01
C GLU A 60 -4.53 -7.27 -2.28
N ALA A 61 -4.62 -8.51 -1.81
CA ALA A 61 -3.51 -9.15 -1.11
C ALA A 61 -2.29 -9.32 -2.02
N GLU A 62 -2.50 -9.59 -3.31
CA GLU A 62 -1.44 -9.68 -4.30
C GLU A 62 -0.81 -8.31 -4.59
N GLU A 63 -1.63 -7.29 -4.81
CA GLU A 63 -1.16 -5.91 -5.02
C GLU A 63 -0.35 -5.42 -3.81
N VAL A 64 -0.88 -5.56 -2.59
CA VAL A 64 -0.16 -5.18 -1.35
C VAL A 64 1.16 -5.93 -1.23
N THR A 65 1.19 -7.20 -1.58
CA THR A 65 2.42 -8.01 -1.52
C THR A 65 3.47 -7.49 -2.51
N GLN A 66 3.08 -7.25 -3.75
CA GLN A 66 3.97 -6.72 -4.79
C GLN A 66 4.53 -5.35 -4.38
N ASP A 67 3.66 -4.44 -3.94
CA ASP A 67 4.07 -3.10 -3.51
C ASP A 67 4.93 -3.11 -2.24
N ALA A 68 4.65 -4.02 -1.31
CA ALA A 68 5.47 -4.18 -0.12
C ALA A 68 6.87 -4.66 -0.49
N MET A 69 7.01 -5.64 -1.39
CA MET A 69 8.32 -6.12 -1.84
C MET A 69 9.07 -5.07 -2.66
N LEU A 70 8.38 -4.30 -3.52
CA LEU A 70 8.98 -3.14 -4.20
C LEU A 70 9.44 -2.07 -3.21
N SER A 71 8.67 -1.84 -2.15
CA SER A 71 9.03 -0.90 -1.09
C SER A 71 10.24 -1.38 -0.30
N VAL A 72 10.35 -2.68 -0.02
CA VAL A 72 11.53 -3.29 0.61
C VAL A 72 12.77 -3.04 -0.25
N TRP A 73 12.69 -3.27 -1.57
CA TRP A 73 13.80 -2.99 -2.48
C TRP A 73 14.21 -1.51 -2.44
N ARG A 74 13.25 -0.60 -2.59
CA ARG A 74 13.50 0.85 -2.68
C ARG A 74 13.98 1.46 -1.36
N LYS A 75 13.55 0.90 -0.22
CA LYS A 75 13.80 1.44 1.12
C LYS A 75 14.77 0.61 1.93
N ALA A 76 15.47 -0.35 1.33
CA ALA A 76 16.40 -1.23 2.03
C ALA A 76 17.43 -0.45 2.88
N ALA A 77 17.90 0.71 2.40
CA ALA A 77 18.82 1.58 3.13
C ALA A 77 18.25 2.19 4.42
N GLN A 78 16.93 2.13 4.62
CA GLN A 78 16.25 2.59 5.84
C GLN A 78 16.07 1.46 6.88
N PHE A 79 16.45 0.23 6.54
CA PHE A 79 16.42 -0.88 7.48
C PHE A 79 17.60 -0.74 8.47
N ASP A 80 17.28 -0.89 9.75
CA ASP A 80 18.27 -0.93 10.83
C ASP A 80 17.98 -2.15 11.71
N ARG A 81 18.88 -3.14 11.67
CA ARG A 81 18.76 -4.39 12.43
C ARG A 81 18.79 -4.19 13.95
N LYS A 82 19.27 -3.03 14.44
CA LYS A 82 19.27 -2.68 15.87
C LYS A 82 17.90 -2.18 16.34
N GLN A 83 17.09 -1.61 15.44
CA GLN A 83 15.78 -1.06 15.76
C GLN A 83 14.64 -2.06 15.52
N ALA A 84 14.76 -2.91 14.50
CA ALA A 84 13.72 -3.88 14.18
C ALA A 84 14.29 -5.13 13.50
N SER A 85 13.65 -6.28 13.75
CA SER A 85 13.90 -7.48 12.95
C SER A 85 13.45 -7.26 11.50
N ALA A 86 14.07 -7.99 10.55
CA ALA A 86 13.66 -8.00 9.15
C ALA A 86 12.15 -8.27 9.00
N SER A 87 11.62 -9.24 9.74
CA SER A 87 10.18 -9.54 9.74
C SER A 87 9.34 -8.36 10.19
N THR A 88 9.67 -7.75 11.33
CA THR A 88 8.94 -6.59 11.87
C THR A 88 8.92 -5.44 10.86
N TRP A 89 10.06 -5.15 10.23
CA TRP A 89 10.18 -4.06 9.28
C TRP A 89 9.36 -4.32 8.00
N VAL A 90 9.46 -5.53 7.43
CA VAL A 90 8.68 -5.92 6.24
C VAL A 90 7.17 -5.91 6.51
N PHE A 91 6.72 -6.44 7.65
CA PHE A 91 5.29 -6.43 8.00
C PHE A 91 4.78 -5.01 8.31
N THR A 92 5.62 -4.13 8.84
CA THR A 92 5.29 -2.70 8.99
C THR A 92 5.03 -2.06 7.63
N ILE A 93 5.88 -2.31 6.64
CA ILE A 93 5.69 -1.82 5.27
C ILE A 93 4.37 -2.34 4.69
N ALA A 94 4.10 -3.64 4.79
CA ALA A 94 2.87 -4.25 4.27
C ALA A 94 1.61 -3.68 4.94
N ARG A 95 1.63 -3.52 6.27
CA ARG A 95 0.53 -2.91 7.02
C ARG A 95 0.27 -1.47 6.57
N ASN A 96 1.33 -0.66 6.43
CA ASN A 96 1.21 0.73 5.99
C ASN A 96 0.63 0.79 4.58
N ARG A 97 1.08 -0.07 3.66
CA ARG A 97 0.53 -0.13 2.30
C ARG A 97 -0.95 -0.47 2.28
N ARG A 98 -1.38 -1.43 3.09
CA ARG A 98 -2.81 -1.78 3.23
C ARG A 98 -3.63 -0.61 3.77
N ILE A 99 -3.12 0.11 4.78
CA ILE A 99 -3.79 1.29 5.32
C ILE A 99 -3.97 2.36 4.24
N ASP A 100 -2.95 2.57 3.41
CA ASP A 100 -3.03 3.56 2.33
C ASP A 100 -4.10 3.20 1.28
N ILE A 101 -4.29 1.91 0.96
CA ILE A 101 -5.37 1.44 0.08
C ILE A 101 -6.73 1.71 0.71
N ILE A 102 -6.94 1.28 1.97
CA ILE A 102 -8.20 1.51 2.71
C ILE A 102 -8.53 3.01 2.80
N ARG A 103 -7.51 3.87 2.99
CA ARG A 103 -7.69 5.32 3.03
C ARG A 103 -8.11 5.90 1.68
N ARG A 104 -7.63 5.34 0.57
CA ARG A 104 -8.03 5.76 -0.79
C ARG A 104 -9.47 5.35 -1.09
N GLU A 105 -9.87 4.14 -0.72
CA GLU A 105 -11.25 3.64 -0.90
C GLU A 105 -12.28 4.45 -0.11
N ARG A 106 -11.92 4.91 1.08
CA ARG A 106 -12.79 5.73 1.94
C ARG A 106 -12.90 7.19 1.52
N ARG A 107 -12.11 7.63 0.53
CA ARG A 107 -12.22 9.01 0.05
C ARG A 107 -13.53 9.14 -0.72
N PRO A 108 -14.45 10.03 -0.32
CA PRO A 108 -15.71 10.20 -1.03
C PRO A 108 -15.42 10.48 -2.50
N ALA A 109 -16.17 9.81 -3.38
CA ALA A 109 -16.13 10.13 -4.80
C ALA A 109 -16.46 11.61 -4.98
N PHE A 110 -15.81 12.26 -5.94
CA PHE A 110 -16.19 13.61 -6.33
C PHE A 110 -17.67 13.58 -6.72
N ASP A 111 -18.51 14.33 -5.98
CA ASP A 111 -19.91 14.51 -6.31
C ASP A 111 -20.02 15.76 -7.20
N PRO A 112 -20.31 15.60 -8.51
CA PRO A 112 -20.47 16.73 -9.42
C PRO A 112 -21.66 17.64 -9.05
N ASN A 113 -22.56 17.17 -8.19
CA ASN A 113 -23.71 17.93 -7.70
C ASN A 113 -23.52 18.41 -6.25
N ASP A 114 -22.29 18.34 -5.70
CA ASP A 114 -21.99 18.93 -4.40
C ASP A 114 -22.27 20.44 -4.47
N PRO A 115 -23.21 20.96 -3.64
CA PRO A 115 -23.62 22.37 -3.67
C PRO A 115 -22.47 23.37 -3.49
N PHE A 116 -21.33 22.93 -2.94
CA PHE A 116 -20.13 23.75 -2.83
C PHE A 116 -19.46 24.04 -4.18
N PHE A 117 -19.67 23.19 -5.19
CA PHE A 117 -19.07 23.29 -6.53
C PHE A 117 -20.07 23.66 -7.64
N VAL A 118 -21.37 23.77 -7.32
CA VAL A 118 -22.37 24.33 -8.23
C VAL A 118 -22.31 25.85 -8.08
N PRO A 119 -21.95 26.62 -9.12
CA PRO A 119 -22.10 28.07 -9.08
C PRO A 119 -23.58 28.36 -8.82
N GLU A 120 -23.91 29.04 -7.72
CA GLU A 120 -25.27 29.50 -7.49
C GLU A 120 -25.71 30.25 -8.74
N GLY A 121 -26.75 29.72 -9.37
CA GLY A 121 -27.17 30.12 -10.69
C GLY A 121 -27.52 31.59 -10.68
N ASN A 122 -26.64 32.40 -11.27
CA ASN A 122 -26.89 33.76 -11.74
C ASN A 122 -27.74 34.57 -10.76
N ASP A 123 -27.10 35.13 -9.74
CA ASP A 123 -27.66 36.26 -9.01
C ASP A 123 -28.23 37.23 -10.04
N ALA A 124 -29.52 37.55 -9.89
CA ALA A 124 -30.23 38.55 -10.66
C ALA A 124 -29.71 39.97 -10.35
N ALA A 125 -28.39 40.16 -10.33
CA ALA A 125 -27.70 41.41 -10.08
C ALA A 125 -27.82 42.39 -11.25
N ASP A 126 -28.20 41.91 -12.44
CA ASP A 126 -28.42 42.73 -13.63
C ASP A 126 -29.92 42.85 -13.99
N ALA A 127 -30.81 42.94 -13.01
CA ALA A 127 -32.16 43.42 -13.28
C ALA A 127 -32.09 44.94 -13.61
N PRO A 128 -32.39 45.38 -14.85
CA PRO A 128 -32.40 46.81 -15.14
C PRO A 128 -33.51 47.47 -14.32
N LEU A 129 -33.12 48.43 -13.46
CA LEU A 129 -34.04 49.35 -12.80
C LEU A 129 -34.86 50.05 -13.91
N ASN A 130 -36.11 49.60 -14.10
CA ASN A 130 -37.04 50.30 -14.98
C ASN A 130 -37.40 51.63 -14.33
N ALA A 131 -36.60 52.65 -14.65
CA ALA A 131 -36.91 54.04 -14.38
C ALA A 131 -38.25 54.37 -15.07
N SER A 132 -39.33 54.22 -14.30
CA SER A 132 -40.65 54.72 -14.67
C SER A 132 -40.57 56.23 -14.65
N TYR A 133 -40.30 56.81 -15.82
CA TYR A 133 -40.56 58.23 -16.06
C TYR A 133 -42.06 58.48 -15.87
N ARG A 134 -42.37 59.24 -14.83
CA ARG A 134 -43.69 59.79 -14.56
C ARG A 134 -44.18 60.58 -15.77
N GLN A 135 -45.45 60.42 -16.09
CA GLN A 135 -46.27 61.48 -16.67
C GLN A 135 -47.57 61.57 -15.89
#